data_AF-A0AA90UTA3-F1
#
_entry.id   AF-A0AA90UTA3-F1
#
_cell.length_a   1.000
_cell.length_b   1.000
_cell.length_c   1.000
_cell.angle_alpha   90.00
_cell.angle_beta   90.00
_cell.angle_gamma   90.00
#
_symmetry.space_group_name_H-M   'P 1'
#
loop_
_entity.id
_entity.type
_entity.pdbx_description
1 polymer ?
#
loop_
_entity_poly.entity_id
_entity_poly.type
_entity_poly.pdbx_seq_one_letter_code
_entity_poly.pdbx_strand_id
1 'polypeptide(L)'
;YSQSSGFNVIDFPLHYNFGNAATAYGLAKSGDMKYNDATYNVVYVDSHDYGPGSGSRFGGSDAQWAENLSLMFTFRGIPCLYYGSEVGFRRDVVIDRGPNGPLSETGRAYFGGYITGDVKAKDFGDYTATGNAAASLNHDVAQHLIRLNKIRQAVPALRKGQWTSDGCTPANGGIAFKRAYKDSYALVALNGGATFTDCPAGTYTDLVTGKTYTGSTITVDAPNNQGQVRVLVKDWTGGKLIDDGAFIYDTTAKSLGDQTYDGNEEAGTTWVDEAPLMPVSVSLSPAGGTFRTNTVTVTAEVSEDATSAWYQIEGQDKVDLTPGKPVTFTIGEDMNFNDTKTVTWSVTSSEGKEKTGKVTYTKVDPNAAITVYVKADKAPYIHAWTTGVDGKNLTGSWPGKVMKGPEEIDGAKYWSYSFDGVENFNVILNNGSGAQSGNITGITSDIYLEYDGGKSAKKIDAPVNAAAKVTLSPNGGEFEKTISVTATLSNNAKSGWYKIGDGEQVNLTPGKPVTFTLGADMMEGESKTVTWSATNAEDKAKTGSATFNKIKEVVIPTPTGIFAYFLAP
;
A
#
# COMPACT_ATOMS: atom_id res chain seq x y z
N TYR A 1 -28.56 6.71 5.73
CA TYR A 1 -28.05 6.11 4.48
C TYR A 1 -29.09 5.37 3.65
N SER A 2 -30.29 5.03 4.15
CA SER A 2 -31.31 4.29 3.38
C SER A 2 -31.86 5.03 2.14
N GLN A 3 -31.64 6.34 2.05
CA GLN A 3 -32.02 7.17 0.89
C GLN A 3 -30.82 7.52 -0.01
N SER A 4 -29.65 6.93 0.22
CA SER A 4 -28.48 7.14 -0.65
C SER A 4 -28.71 6.47 -2.00
N SER A 5 -28.44 7.19 -3.09
CA SER A 5 -28.45 6.65 -4.45
C SER A 5 -27.22 5.77 -4.75
N GLY A 6 -26.23 5.73 -3.85
CA GLY A 6 -24.91 5.15 -4.13
C GLY A 6 -23.97 6.06 -4.93
N PHE A 7 -24.46 7.21 -5.43
CA PHE A 7 -23.67 8.20 -6.16
C PHE A 7 -23.48 9.47 -5.33
N ASN A 8 -22.22 9.83 -5.08
CA ASN A 8 -21.86 11.11 -4.47
C ASN A 8 -21.68 12.18 -5.55
N VAL A 9 -21.65 13.45 -5.16
CA VAL A 9 -21.68 14.57 -6.12
C VAL A 9 -20.43 15.44 -6.06
N ILE A 10 -20.20 16.15 -7.15
CA ILE A 10 -19.36 17.33 -7.20
C ILE A 10 -20.10 18.45 -6.47
N ASP A 11 -19.50 19.01 -5.41
CA ASP A 11 -20.16 19.96 -4.52
C ASP A 11 -20.15 21.38 -5.08
N PHE A 12 -20.90 21.59 -6.17
CA PHE A 12 -21.10 22.89 -6.80
C PHE A 12 -21.53 23.99 -5.81
N PRO A 13 -22.47 23.74 -4.88
CA PRO A 13 -22.84 24.75 -3.89
C PRO A 13 -21.62 25.23 -3.09
N LEU A 14 -20.80 24.31 -2.58
CA LEU A 14 -19.59 24.69 -1.84
C LEU A 14 -18.58 25.40 -2.75
N HIS A 15 -18.37 24.89 -3.97
CA HIS A 15 -17.52 25.49 -5.01
C HIS A 15 -17.83 26.99 -5.23
N TYR A 16 -19.09 27.35 -5.46
CA TYR A 16 -19.49 28.74 -5.69
C TYR A 16 -19.24 29.66 -4.48
N ASN A 17 -19.00 29.09 -3.30
CA ASN A 17 -18.77 29.83 -2.06
C ASN A 17 -17.29 29.86 -1.64
N PHE A 18 -16.39 29.23 -2.39
CA PHE A 18 -14.94 29.33 -2.18
C PHE A 18 -14.33 30.67 -2.64
N GLY A 19 -15.13 31.73 -2.72
CA GLY A 19 -14.58 33.10 -2.73
C GLY A 19 -13.70 33.35 -1.50
N ASN A 20 -14.02 32.74 -0.36
CA ASN A 20 -13.16 32.61 0.83
C ASN A 20 -13.64 31.45 1.71
N ALA A 21 -12.80 31.00 2.65
CA ALA A 21 -13.14 29.86 3.50
C ALA A 21 -14.35 30.12 4.42
N ALA A 22 -14.52 31.34 4.93
CA ALA A 22 -15.62 31.67 5.84
C ALA A 22 -17.00 31.48 5.17
N THR A 23 -17.10 31.88 3.90
CA THR A 23 -18.34 31.76 3.12
C THR A 23 -18.64 30.30 2.80
N ALA A 24 -17.65 29.53 2.34
CA ALA A 24 -17.79 28.10 2.09
C ALA A 24 -18.18 27.33 3.38
N TYR A 25 -17.51 27.62 4.50
CA TYR A 25 -17.83 27.01 5.78
C TYR A 25 -19.24 27.35 6.27
N GLY A 26 -19.66 28.61 6.12
CA GLY A 26 -21.01 29.06 6.45
C GLY A 26 -22.10 28.36 5.64
N LEU A 27 -21.86 28.14 4.35
CA LEU A 27 -22.76 27.35 3.51
C LEU A 27 -22.84 25.90 4.00
N ALA A 28 -21.71 25.24 4.29
CA ALA A 28 -21.72 23.86 4.77
C ALA A 28 -22.53 23.71 6.07
N LYS A 29 -22.41 24.65 7.02
CA LYS A 29 -23.20 24.67 8.27
C LYS A 29 -24.72 24.65 8.04
N SER A 30 -25.19 25.31 6.99
CA SER A 30 -26.62 25.47 6.69
C SER A 30 -27.11 24.60 5.52
N GLY A 31 -26.20 23.88 4.85
CA GLY A 31 -26.47 23.15 3.63
C GLY A 31 -26.17 21.66 3.71
N ASP A 32 -25.25 21.22 4.57
CA ASP A 32 -24.81 19.82 4.58
C ASP A 32 -25.95 18.84 4.93
N MET A 33 -26.98 19.27 5.69
CA MET A 33 -28.15 18.46 6.00
C MET A 33 -29.03 18.13 4.77
N LYS A 34 -28.79 18.77 3.62
CA LYS A 34 -29.45 18.47 2.36
C LYS A 34 -28.83 17.29 1.62
N TYR A 35 -27.64 16.86 2.03
CA TYR A 35 -26.99 15.65 1.54
C TYR A 35 -27.22 14.51 2.52
N ASN A 36 -27.36 13.28 2.02
CA ASN A 36 -27.37 12.11 2.91
C ASN A 36 -26.02 11.96 3.65
N ASP A 37 -24.90 12.31 3.00
CA ASP A 37 -23.60 12.46 3.66
C ASP A 37 -22.63 13.34 2.82
N ALA A 38 -22.47 14.61 3.21
CA ALA A 38 -21.60 15.56 2.50
C ALA A 38 -20.09 15.24 2.63
N THR A 39 -19.70 14.30 3.51
CA THR A 39 -18.30 13.92 3.70
C THR A 39 -17.71 13.15 2.51
N TYR A 40 -18.57 12.60 1.65
CA TYR A 40 -18.18 11.87 0.44
C TYR A 40 -18.21 12.72 -0.84
N ASN A 41 -18.67 13.97 -0.77
CA ASN A 41 -18.72 14.86 -1.93
C ASN A 41 -17.32 15.33 -2.34
N VAL A 42 -17.12 15.55 -3.64
CA VAL A 42 -15.88 16.13 -4.18
C VAL A 42 -15.95 17.66 -4.06
N VAL A 43 -14.92 18.27 -3.47
CA VAL A 43 -14.85 19.70 -3.20
C VAL A 43 -13.65 20.31 -3.91
N TYR A 44 -13.81 21.48 -4.49
CA TYR A 44 -12.79 22.15 -5.30
C TYR A 44 -13.03 23.67 -5.31
N VAL A 45 -11.94 24.44 -5.37
CA VAL A 45 -11.99 25.91 -5.43
C VAL A 45 -12.24 26.37 -6.86
N ASP A 46 -11.46 25.86 -7.81
CA ASP A 46 -11.64 26.12 -9.23
C ASP A 46 -11.42 24.86 -10.08
N SER A 47 -11.77 24.95 -11.36
CA SER A 47 -11.83 23.83 -12.28
C SER A 47 -11.50 24.24 -13.73
N HIS A 48 -11.71 23.30 -14.65
CA HIS A 48 -11.62 23.52 -16.10
C HIS A 48 -12.85 24.24 -16.68
N ASP A 49 -13.88 24.53 -15.89
CA ASP A 49 -15.09 25.23 -16.37
C ASP A 49 -15.38 26.50 -15.59
N TYR A 50 -15.20 26.46 -14.27
CA TYR A 50 -15.59 27.54 -13.36
C TYR A 50 -14.57 27.79 -12.25
N GLY A 51 -14.44 29.06 -11.88
CA GLY A 51 -14.01 29.51 -10.56
C GLY A 51 -15.22 29.93 -9.71
N PRO A 52 -15.02 30.28 -8.43
CA PRO A 52 -16.12 30.63 -7.53
C PRO A 52 -16.93 31.82 -8.06
N GLY A 53 -18.13 31.54 -8.59
CA GLY A 53 -19.05 32.54 -9.15
C GLY A 53 -18.57 33.17 -10.46
N SER A 54 -17.61 32.56 -11.15
CA SER A 54 -16.97 33.14 -12.34
C SER A 54 -16.64 32.08 -13.40
N GLY A 55 -16.62 32.49 -14.68
CA GLY A 55 -16.04 31.73 -15.79
C GLY A 55 -14.51 31.89 -15.91
N SER A 56 -13.87 32.55 -14.94
CA SER A 56 -12.41 32.70 -14.83
C SER A 56 -11.84 31.79 -13.74
N ARG A 57 -10.55 31.47 -13.86
CA ARG A 57 -9.75 30.81 -12.81
C ARG A 57 -9.81 31.62 -11.53
N PHE A 58 -9.68 30.99 -10.37
CA PHE A 58 -9.84 31.73 -9.11
C PHE A 58 -8.74 32.78 -8.93
N GLY A 59 -9.14 34.06 -8.86
CA GLY A 59 -8.27 35.24 -8.83
C GLY A 59 -7.60 35.56 -7.49
N GLY A 60 -7.89 34.79 -6.42
CA GLY A 60 -7.43 35.11 -5.06
C GLY A 60 -5.91 35.08 -4.88
N SER A 61 -5.40 35.81 -3.90
CA SER A 61 -3.97 35.81 -3.57
C SER A 61 -3.48 34.45 -3.09
N ASP A 62 -2.16 34.26 -2.98
CA ASP A 62 -1.59 33.02 -2.44
C ASP A 62 -2.06 32.73 -1.01
N ALA A 63 -2.22 33.77 -0.19
CA ALA A 63 -2.78 33.62 1.16
C ALA A 63 -4.24 33.16 1.12
N GLN A 64 -5.05 33.69 0.20
CA GLN A 64 -6.44 33.29 0.04
C GLN A 64 -6.59 31.87 -0.54
N TRP A 65 -5.70 31.50 -1.47
CA TRP A 65 -5.54 30.10 -1.89
C TRP A 65 -5.19 29.21 -0.71
N ALA A 66 -4.18 29.59 0.09
CA ALA A 66 -3.78 28.83 1.27
C ALA A 66 -4.94 28.67 2.27
N GLU A 67 -5.76 29.69 2.48
CA GLU A 67 -6.97 29.63 3.31
C GLU A 67 -8.01 28.64 2.79
N ASN A 68 -8.38 28.77 1.52
CA ASN A 68 -9.34 27.88 0.90
C ASN A 68 -8.85 26.41 0.93
N LEU A 69 -7.56 26.19 0.67
CA LEU A 69 -6.93 24.88 0.74
C LEU A 69 -6.88 24.34 2.16
N SER A 70 -6.55 25.17 3.16
CA SER A 70 -6.57 24.77 4.56
C SER A 70 -7.96 24.30 4.97
N LEU A 71 -9.03 25.00 4.55
CA LEU A 71 -10.39 24.52 4.78
C LEU A 71 -10.65 23.22 4.03
N MET A 72 -10.41 23.19 2.72
CA MET A 72 -10.70 22.03 1.87
C MET A 72 -10.05 20.74 2.38
N PHE A 73 -8.78 20.81 2.80
CA PHE A 73 -8.02 19.64 3.25
C PHE A 73 -8.28 19.22 4.70
N THR A 74 -8.77 20.11 5.55
CA THR A 74 -9.03 19.78 6.97
C THR A 74 -10.50 19.64 7.31
N PHE A 75 -11.39 20.10 6.44
CA PHE A 75 -12.84 19.96 6.56
C PHE A 75 -13.35 18.68 5.88
N ARG A 76 -14.68 18.55 5.73
CA ARG A 76 -15.31 17.38 5.10
C ARG A 76 -15.11 17.34 3.57
N GLY A 77 -15.45 16.23 2.96
CA GLY A 77 -15.41 16.06 1.50
C GLY A 77 -14.05 15.54 1.02
N ILE A 78 -13.95 15.36 -0.30
CA ILE A 78 -12.77 14.86 -1.01
C ILE A 78 -12.17 16.05 -1.79
N PRO A 79 -11.03 16.60 -1.35
CA PRO A 79 -10.32 17.67 -2.06
C PRO A 79 -9.97 17.26 -3.50
N CYS A 80 -10.34 18.09 -4.46
CA CYS A 80 -9.92 18.00 -5.84
C CYS A 80 -9.27 19.33 -6.22
N LEU A 81 -8.08 19.25 -6.83
CA LEU A 81 -7.29 20.40 -7.24
C LEU A 81 -7.16 20.37 -8.77
N TYR A 82 -7.36 21.50 -9.41
CA TYR A 82 -7.08 21.67 -10.83
C TYR A 82 -5.60 21.99 -11.05
N TYR A 83 -5.01 21.50 -12.13
CA TYR A 83 -3.58 21.63 -12.37
C TYR A 83 -3.15 23.10 -12.43
N GLY A 84 -1.93 23.37 -11.97
CA GLY A 84 -1.36 24.70 -11.92
C GLY A 84 -1.91 25.60 -10.81
N SER A 85 -3.02 25.23 -10.14
CA SER A 85 -3.52 25.99 -8.99
C SER A 85 -2.51 26.01 -7.83
N GLU A 86 -1.61 25.02 -7.74
CA GLU A 86 -0.50 24.94 -6.79
C GLU A 86 0.53 26.07 -6.92
N VAL A 87 0.56 26.76 -8.07
CA VAL A 87 1.41 27.93 -8.32
C VAL A 87 0.60 29.16 -8.77
N GLY A 88 -0.73 29.11 -8.67
CA GLY A 88 -1.59 30.20 -9.15
C GLY A 88 -1.57 30.38 -10.68
N PHE A 89 -1.28 29.32 -11.43
CA PHE A 89 -1.20 29.36 -12.89
C PHE A 89 -2.50 29.88 -13.53
N ARG A 90 -2.36 30.90 -14.40
CA ARG A 90 -3.46 31.57 -15.10
C ARG A 90 -4.55 32.11 -14.16
N ARG A 91 -4.19 32.56 -12.96
CA ARG A 91 -5.07 33.23 -12.00
C ARG A 91 -5.88 34.36 -12.67
N ASP A 92 -7.18 34.42 -12.37
CA ASP A 92 -8.15 35.39 -12.91
C ASP A 92 -8.35 35.38 -14.44
N VAL A 93 -7.69 34.48 -15.17
CA VAL A 93 -7.85 34.34 -16.62
C VAL A 93 -9.14 33.60 -16.92
N VAL A 94 -9.87 34.07 -17.95
CA VAL A 94 -11.06 33.39 -18.48
C VAL A 94 -10.71 31.94 -18.83
N ILE A 95 -11.48 30.99 -18.31
CA ILE A 95 -11.18 29.56 -18.40
C ILE A 95 -11.29 29.06 -19.84
N ASP A 96 -12.37 29.42 -20.52
CA ASP A 96 -12.62 29.05 -21.90
C ASP A 96 -13.35 30.18 -22.62
N ARG A 97 -12.85 30.60 -23.78
CA ARG A 97 -13.47 31.60 -24.66
C ARG A 97 -14.21 30.95 -25.83
N GLY A 98 -14.37 29.63 -25.82
CA GLY A 98 -14.85 28.84 -26.95
C GLY A 98 -13.91 29.01 -28.15
N PRO A 99 -14.43 29.26 -29.36
CA PRO A 99 -13.60 29.41 -30.56
C PRO A 99 -12.85 30.76 -30.65
N ASN A 100 -12.95 31.63 -29.62
CA ASN A 100 -12.53 33.03 -29.71
C ASN A 100 -11.13 33.28 -29.13
N GLY A 101 -10.14 32.49 -29.54
CA GLY A 101 -8.72 32.69 -29.19
C GLY A 101 -7.97 31.39 -28.89
N PRO A 102 -6.64 31.44 -28.75
CA PRO A 102 -5.83 30.27 -28.44
C PRO A 102 -5.99 29.84 -26.96
N LEU A 103 -5.97 28.53 -26.70
CA LEU A 103 -6.06 27.99 -25.34
C LEU A 103 -4.91 28.47 -24.43
N SER A 104 -3.74 28.78 -24.99
CA SER A 104 -2.58 29.32 -24.26
C SER A 104 -2.87 30.63 -23.54
N GLU A 105 -3.87 31.40 -23.99
CA GLU A 105 -4.32 32.66 -23.38
C GLU A 105 -5.50 32.48 -22.42
N THR A 106 -5.87 31.23 -22.10
CA THR A 106 -7.02 30.89 -21.25
C THR A 106 -6.59 30.17 -19.97
N GLY A 107 -7.54 29.96 -19.06
CA GLY A 107 -7.35 29.11 -17.88
C GLY A 107 -7.10 27.63 -18.20
N ARG A 108 -7.30 27.20 -19.46
CA ARG A 108 -6.99 25.85 -19.97
C ARG A 108 -5.63 25.79 -20.68
N ALA A 109 -4.76 26.79 -20.49
CA ALA A 109 -3.42 26.80 -21.06
C ALA A 109 -2.60 25.56 -20.63
N TYR A 110 -1.67 25.14 -21.49
CA TYR A 110 -0.80 24.00 -21.22
C TYR A 110 0.19 24.34 -20.09
N PHE A 111 0.19 23.55 -19.02
CA PHE A 111 1.06 23.75 -17.87
C PHE A 111 2.33 22.89 -17.90
N GLY A 112 2.49 22.03 -18.91
CA GLY A 112 3.58 21.04 -18.93
C GLY A 112 4.98 21.65 -18.85
N GLY A 113 5.19 22.86 -19.40
CA GLY A 113 6.47 23.56 -19.30
C GLY A 113 6.87 23.90 -17.86
N TYR A 114 5.92 24.13 -16.96
CA TYR A 114 6.17 24.41 -15.54
C TYR A 114 6.52 23.16 -14.72
N ILE A 115 6.37 21.97 -15.29
CA ILE A 115 6.60 20.69 -14.61
C ILE A 115 7.59 19.79 -15.35
N THR A 116 8.41 20.36 -16.24
CA THR A 116 9.53 19.63 -16.85
C THR A 116 10.55 19.22 -15.79
N GLY A 117 11.13 18.03 -15.95
CA GLY A 117 12.07 17.44 -15.00
C GLY A 117 11.57 16.11 -14.41
N ASP A 118 12.32 15.59 -13.44
CA ASP A 118 12.02 14.32 -12.78
C ASP A 118 11.53 14.54 -11.35
N VAL A 119 10.52 13.78 -10.92
CA VAL A 119 10.11 13.68 -9.52
C VAL A 119 10.29 12.24 -9.05
N LYS A 120 11.07 12.05 -7.98
CA LYS A 120 11.22 10.76 -7.30
C LYS A 120 10.62 10.87 -5.91
N ALA A 121 9.45 10.28 -5.71
CA ALA A 121 8.76 10.25 -4.43
C ALA A 121 9.12 8.99 -3.64
N LYS A 122 9.39 9.14 -2.34
CA LYS A 122 9.53 8.03 -1.39
C LYS A 122 8.25 7.78 -0.61
N ASP A 123 7.53 8.86 -0.31
CA ASP A 123 6.25 8.85 0.41
C ASP A 123 5.50 10.18 0.17
N PHE A 124 4.34 10.37 0.80
CA PHE A 124 3.54 11.59 0.75
C PHE A 124 4.34 12.82 1.20
N GLY A 125 4.66 13.69 0.23
CA GLY A 125 5.41 14.91 0.49
C GLY A 125 6.87 14.69 0.89
N ASP A 126 7.41 13.50 0.64
CA ASP A 126 8.85 13.19 0.67
C ASP A 126 9.30 12.83 -0.75
N TYR A 127 10.01 13.76 -1.37
CA TYR A 127 10.41 13.66 -2.77
C TYR A 127 11.71 14.42 -3.03
N THR A 128 12.35 14.05 -4.14
CA THR A 128 13.35 14.90 -4.81
C THR A 128 12.81 15.28 -6.18
N ALA A 129 13.04 16.52 -6.62
CA ALA A 129 12.63 17.01 -7.93
C ALA A 129 13.79 17.71 -8.65
N THR A 130 13.75 17.72 -9.98
CA THR A 130 14.67 18.47 -10.85
C THR A 130 13.87 19.36 -11.82
N GLY A 131 14.56 20.27 -12.52
CA GLY A 131 13.95 21.12 -13.54
C GLY A 131 12.87 22.07 -13.01
N ASN A 132 11.94 22.46 -13.88
CA ASN A 132 10.81 23.33 -13.54
C ASN A 132 9.86 22.68 -12.53
N ALA A 133 9.76 21.34 -12.49
CA ALA A 133 9.03 20.63 -11.44
C ALA A 133 9.56 20.97 -10.03
N ALA A 134 10.88 21.09 -9.86
CA ALA A 134 11.46 21.53 -8.59
C ALA A 134 11.07 22.98 -8.23
N ALA A 135 11.06 23.88 -9.23
CA ALA A 135 10.67 25.28 -9.04
C ALA A 135 9.18 25.41 -8.67
N SER A 136 8.28 24.72 -9.38
CA SER A 136 6.86 24.67 -9.05
C SER A 136 6.61 24.09 -7.66
N LEU A 137 7.29 23.00 -7.31
CA LEU A 137 7.16 22.38 -5.99
C LEU A 137 7.75 23.24 -4.86
N ASN A 138 8.63 24.20 -5.15
CA ASN A 138 9.15 25.16 -4.17
C ASN A 138 8.20 26.35 -3.90
N HIS A 139 7.18 26.54 -4.74
CA HIS A 139 6.20 27.62 -4.57
C HIS A 139 5.47 27.51 -3.22
N ASP A 140 5.20 28.65 -2.57
CA ASP A 140 4.65 28.66 -1.21
C ASP A 140 3.28 27.96 -1.12
N VAL A 141 2.42 28.10 -2.13
CA VAL A 141 1.12 27.41 -2.21
C VAL A 141 1.29 25.89 -2.43
N ALA A 142 2.25 25.46 -3.25
CA ALA A 142 2.56 24.04 -3.43
C ALA A 142 3.10 23.41 -2.14
N GLN A 143 3.99 24.13 -1.45
CA GLN A 143 4.53 23.78 -0.15
C GLN A 143 3.45 23.70 0.94
N HIS A 144 2.46 24.58 0.89
CA HIS A 144 1.28 24.53 1.74
C HIS A 144 0.43 23.28 1.49
N LEU A 145 0.17 22.96 0.22
CA LEU A 145 -0.54 21.73 -0.18
C LEU A 145 0.19 20.47 0.30
N ILE A 146 1.51 20.41 0.20
CA ILE A 146 2.32 19.28 0.67
C ILE A 146 2.12 19.07 2.18
N ARG A 147 2.15 20.14 2.98
CA ARG A 147 1.91 20.09 4.43
C ARG A 147 0.51 19.62 4.76
N LEU A 148 -0.50 20.18 4.07
CA LEU A 148 -1.90 19.77 4.24
C LEU A 148 -2.13 18.30 3.86
N ASN A 149 -1.47 17.81 2.80
CA ASN A 149 -1.53 16.40 2.40
C ASN A 149 -0.95 15.49 3.48
N LYS A 150 0.23 15.82 4.05
CA LYS A 150 0.82 15.06 5.17
C LYS A 150 -0.14 14.99 6.36
N ILE A 151 -0.71 16.12 6.76
CA ILE A 151 -1.70 16.20 7.86
C ILE A 151 -2.93 15.35 7.54
N ARG A 152 -3.55 15.53 6.37
CA ARG A 152 -4.78 14.83 5.99
C ARG A 152 -4.56 13.32 5.89
N GLN A 153 -3.42 12.89 5.35
CA GLN A 153 -3.09 11.47 5.24
C GLN A 153 -2.93 10.82 6.63
N ALA A 154 -2.20 11.49 7.53
CA ALA A 154 -1.95 11.01 8.89
C ALA A 154 -3.21 10.92 9.76
N VAL A 155 -4.26 11.70 9.47
CA VAL A 155 -5.45 11.83 10.35
C VAL A 155 -6.72 11.29 9.68
N PRO A 156 -7.15 10.04 9.98
CA PRO A 156 -8.36 9.45 9.41
C PRO A 156 -9.64 10.30 9.58
N ALA A 157 -9.78 10.99 10.71
CA ALA A 157 -10.91 11.90 10.96
C ALA A 157 -11.02 13.02 9.91
N LEU A 158 -9.91 13.51 9.36
CA LEU A 158 -9.95 14.53 8.30
C LEU A 158 -10.45 13.94 6.98
N ARG A 159 -10.10 12.68 6.68
CA ARG A 159 -10.47 11.98 5.45
C ARG A 159 -11.89 11.44 5.43
N LYS A 160 -12.40 10.98 6.57
CA LYS A 160 -13.66 10.20 6.66
C LYS A 160 -14.61 10.66 7.77
N GLY A 161 -14.18 11.60 8.61
CA GLY A 161 -14.93 11.94 9.81
C GLY A 161 -16.09 12.90 9.58
N GLN A 162 -17.14 12.69 10.35
CA GLN A 162 -18.19 13.70 10.56
C GLN A 162 -17.60 14.90 11.29
N TRP A 163 -18.31 16.03 11.25
CA TRP A 163 -17.83 17.28 11.80
C TRP A 163 -18.91 17.99 12.62
N THR A 164 -18.47 18.84 13.56
CA THR A 164 -19.36 19.76 14.30
C THR A 164 -18.63 21.04 14.65
N SER A 165 -19.38 22.15 14.74
CA SER A 165 -18.90 23.41 15.31
C SER A 165 -19.27 23.58 16.79
N ASP A 166 -19.98 22.61 17.38
CA ASP A 166 -20.46 22.70 18.75
C ASP A 166 -19.28 22.70 19.74
N GLY A 167 -19.35 23.60 20.72
CA GLY A 167 -18.26 23.81 21.67
C GLY A 167 -16.96 24.27 21.01
N CYS A 168 -17.02 24.96 19.86
CA CYS A 168 -15.86 25.54 19.19
C CYS A 168 -16.00 27.06 19.12
N THR A 169 -15.07 27.78 19.74
CA THR A 169 -15.02 29.25 19.76
C THR A 169 -13.74 29.70 19.07
N PRO A 170 -13.76 30.05 17.78
CA PRO A 170 -12.59 30.56 17.09
C PRO A 170 -12.19 31.94 17.61
N ALA A 171 -10.88 32.20 17.66
CA ALA A 171 -10.35 33.53 17.93
C ALA A 171 -10.37 34.40 16.66
N ASN A 172 -10.48 35.73 16.84
CA ASN A 172 -10.23 36.74 15.80
C ASN A 172 -10.99 36.55 14.47
N GLY A 173 -12.21 35.99 14.51
CA GLY A 173 -13.02 35.76 13.31
C GLY A 173 -12.56 34.57 12.46
N GLY A 174 -11.69 33.71 12.99
CA GLY A 174 -11.28 32.46 12.36
C GLY A 174 -12.38 31.40 12.31
N ILE A 175 -12.00 30.20 11.91
CA ILE A 175 -12.90 29.04 11.77
C ILE A 175 -12.44 27.95 12.72
N ALA A 176 -13.38 27.33 13.44
CA ALA A 176 -13.08 26.18 14.30
C ALA A 176 -14.15 25.10 14.18
N PHE A 177 -13.70 23.85 14.16
CA PHE A 177 -14.57 22.67 14.16
C PHE A 177 -13.84 21.43 14.69
N LYS A 178 -14.62 20.41 15.04
CA LYS A 178 -14.15 19.08 15.46
C LYS A 178 -14.41 18.07 14.35
N ARG A 179 -13.54 17.07 14.22
CA ARG A 179 -13.66 15.94 13.28
C ARG A 179 -13.57 14.62 14.03
N ALA A 180 -14.47 13.69 13.75
CA ALA A 180 -14.50 12.39 14.42
C ALA A 180 -14.75 11.24 13.42
N TYR A 181 -13.92 10.20 13.49
CA TYR A 181 -14.08 8.96 12.73
C TYR A 181 -13.53 7.76 13.51
N LYS A 182 -14.42 6.89 14.01
CA LYS A 182 -14.04 5.77 14.89
C LYS A 182 -13.22 6.31 16.08
N ASP A 183 -12.01 5.81 16.29
CA ASP A 183 -11.10 6.24 17.35
C ASP A 183 -10.24 7.47 16.97
N SER A 184 -10.34 7.95 15.73
CA SER A 184 -9.63 9.15 15.28
C SER A 184 -10.47 10.39 15.57
N TYR A 185 -9.88 11.36 16.27
CA TYR A 185 -10.54 12.61 16.63
C TYR A 185 -9.57 13.78 16.50
N ALA A 186 -10.01 14.87 15.87
CA ALA A 186 -9.18 16.05 15.63
C ALA A 186 -9.95 17.35 15.92
N LEU A 187 -9.26 18.32 16.51
CA LEU A 187 -9.70 19.70 16.65
C LEU A 187 -8.98 20.52 15.57
N VAL A 188 -9.72 21.36 14.85
CA VAL A 188 -9.17 22.19 13.78
C VAL A 188 -9.50 23.65 14.07
N ALA A 189 -8.47 24.50 14.08
CA ALA A 189 -8.59 25.95 14.14
C ALA A 189 -7.89 26.55 12.91
N LEU A 190 -8.55 27.45 12.20
CA LEU A 190 -8.10 28.02 10.94
C LEU A 190 -8.18 29.54 10.97
N ASN A 191 -7.18 30.20 10.38
CA ASN A 191 -6.93 31.63 10.45
C ASN A 191 -6.85 32.16 11.89
N GLY A 192 -6.27 31.38 12.80
CA GLY A 192 -6.13 31.77 14.20
C GLY A 192 -6.32 30.61 15.16
N GLY A 193 -6.19 30.91 16.46
CA GLY A 193 -6.45 29.98 17.54
C GLY A 193 -7.93 29.71 17.77
N ALA A 194 -8.24 28.82 18.72
CA ALA A 194 -9.61 28.55 19.12
C ALA A 194 -9.67 27.93 20.53
N THR A 195 -10.83 28.06 21.17
CA THR A 195 -11.17 27.29 22.37
C THR A 195 -12.18 26.21 22.01
N PHE A 196 -11.89 24.98 22.43
CA PHE A 196 -12.73 23.80 22.25
C PHE A 196 -13.19 23.31 23.62
N THR A 197 -14.50 23.21 23.85
CA THR A 197 -15.10 22.58 25.03
C THR A 197 -15.54 21.15 24.73
N ASP A 198 -15.95 20.39 25.74
CA ASP A 198 -16.50 19.04 25.59
C ASP A 198 -15.58 18.10 24.78
N CYS A 199 -14.27 18.28 24.93
CA CYS A 199 -13.27 17.45 24.29
C CYS A 199 -13.24 16.06 24.96
N PRO A 200 -13.33 14.95 24.21
CA PRO A 200 -13.14 13.61 24.76
C PRO A 200 -11.83 13.48 25.54
N ALA A 201 -11.84 12.72 26.63
CA ALA A 201 -10.65 12.49 27.44
C ALA A 201 -9.51 11.86 26.62
N GLY A 202 -8.34 12.48 26.64
CA GLY A 202 -7.14 12.06 25.92
C GLY A 202 -6.09 13.17 25.89
N THR A 203 -4.93 12.85 25.31
CA THR A 203 -3.87 13.83 25.08
C THR A 203 -3.94 14.31 23.63
N TYR A 204 -4.04 15.61 23.40
CA TYR A 204 -4.17 16.19 22.08
C TYR A 204 -2.84 16.78 21.64
N THR A 205 -2.29 16.29 20.54
CA THR A 205 -1.02 16.80 19.99
C THR A 205 -1.31 17.68 18.79
N ASP A 206 -0.86 18.93 18.82
CA ASP A 206 -0.87 19.83 17.66
C ASP A 206 0.19 19.37 16.64
N LEU A 207 -0.26 18.96 15.46
CA LEU A 207 0.62 18.45 14.41
C LEU A 207 1.55 19.51 13.80
N VAL A 208 1.27 20.79 14.03
CA VAL A 208 2.10 21.90 13.53
C VAL A 208 3.22 22.26 14.50
N THR A 209 2.93 22.28 15.80
CA THR A 209 3.90 22.73 16.83
C THR A 209 4.48 21.59 17.66
N GLY A 210 3.83 20.43 17.69
CA GLY A 210 4.15 19.31 18.59
C GLY A 210 3.68 19.52 20.03
N LYS A 211 3.06 20.65 20.35
CA LYS A 211 2.55 20.94 21.70
C LYS A 211 1.39 19.99 22.06
N THR A 212 1.35 19.58 23.32
CA THR A 212 0.33 18.67 23.84
C THR A 212 -0.62 19.36 24.80
N TYR A 213 -1.89 18.97 24.74
CA TYR A 213 -2.97 19.53 25.55
C TYR A 213 -3.79 18.40 26.18
N THR A 214 -4.37 18.66 27.35
CA THR A 214 -5.24 17.71 28.06
C THR A 214 -6.38 18.46 28.73
N GLY A 215 -7.52 17.79 28.92
CA GLY A 215 -8.69 18.34 29.59
C GLY A 215 -9.92 18.40 28.67
N SER A 216 -11.07 18.67 29.26
CA SER A 216 -12.34 18.80 28.52
C SER A 216 -12.48 20.14 27.80
N THR A 217 -11.69 21.15 28.21
CA THR A 217 -11.59 22.44 27.54
C THR A 217 -10.15 22.69 27.12
N ILE A 218 -9.92 22.92 25.84
CA ILE A 218 -8.60 23.13 25.25
C ILE A 218 -8.61 24.46 24.50
N THR A 219 -7.73 25.37 24.89
CA THR A 219 -7.48 26.62 24.16
C THR A 219 -6.14 26.52 23.45
N VAL A 220 -6.15 26.73 22.14
CA VAL A 220 -4.95 26.76 21.30
C VAL A 220 -4.76 28.17 20.74
N ASP A 221 -3.54 28.69 20.86
CA ASP A 221 -3.12 29.92 20.21
C ASP A 221 -2.52 29.62 18.84
N ALA A 222 -2.77 30.51 17.87
CA ALA A 222 -2.13 30.46 16.57
C ALA A 222 -1.97 31.88 16.00
N PRO A 223 -0.97 32.11 15.14
CA PRO A 223 -0.86 33.33 14.36
C PRO A 223 -2.17 33.62 13.60
N ASN A 224 -2.60 34.89 13.59
CA ASN A 224 -3.83 35.34 12.94
C ASN A 224 -3.58 35.73 11.47
N ASN A 225 -3.03 34.81 10.68
CA ASN A 225 -2.78 35.01 9.25
C ASN A 225 -3.68 34.09 8.42
N GLN A 226 -4.03 34.56 7.22
CA GLN A 226 -4.84 33.82 6.27
C GLN A 226 -4.06 32.57 5.80
N GLY A 227 -4.73 31.41 5.81
CA GLY A 227 -4.12 30.11 5.49
C GLY A 227 -3.59 29.33 6.69
N GLN A 228 -3.41 29.97 7.85
CA GLN A 228 -2.94 29.29 9.06
C GLN A 228 -3.91 28.20 9.50
N VAL A 229 -3.38 27.06 9.93
CA VAL A 229 -4.19 26.00 10.54
C VAL A 229 -3.46 25.37 11.73
N ARG A 230 -4.22 25.02 12.76
CA ARG A 230 -3.81 24.14 13.84
C ARG A 230 -4.67 22.89 13.80
N VAL A 231 -4.04 21.72 13.88
CA VAL A 231 -4.73 20.42 13.89
C VAL A 231 -4.24 19.65 15.10
N LEU A 232 -5.09 19.58 16.12
CA LEU A 232 -4.81 18.87 17.36
C LEU A 232 -5.45 17.49 17.29
N VAL A 233 -4.65 16.43 17.39
CA VAL A 233 -5.11 15.05 17.23
C VAL A 233 -5.06 14.32 18.56
N LYS A 234 -6.19 13.73 18.93
CA LYS A 234 -6.34 12.92 20.15
C LYS A 234 -5.45 11.67 20.07
N ASP A 235 -4.69 11.45 21.13
CA ASP A 235 -3.77 10.34 21.38
C ASP A 235 -2.74 10.12 20.26
N TRP A 236 -2.34 11.20 19.59
CA TRP A 236 -1.28 11.16 18.58
C TRP A 236 0.11 11.05 19.23
N THR A 237 0.85 10.02 18.83
CA THR A 237 2.18 9.69 19.38
C THR A 237 3.36 10.16 18.51
N GLY A 238 3.10 10.68 17.30
CA GLY A 238 4.13 11.03 16.33
C GLY A 238 4.78 12.41 16.52
N GLY A 239 4.34 13.20 17.51
CA GLY A 239 4.86 14.56 17.73
C GLY A 239 4.50 15.56 16.61
N LYS A 240 5.37 16.55 16.38
CA LYS A 240 5.26 17.51 15.25
C LYS A 240 5.38 16.75 13.93
N LEU A 241 4.46 16.98 12.99
CA LEU A 241 4.39 16.24 11.72
C LEU A 241 4.94 17.01 10.52
N ILE A 242 4.82 18.34 10.53
CA ILE A 242 5.19 19.19 9.39
C ILE A 242 6.21 20.24 9.79
N ASP A 243 7.03 20.66 8.83
CA ASP A 243 7.90 21.82 8.98
C ASP A 243 7.14 23.13 8.80
N ASP A 244 7.68 24.22 9.36
CA ASP A 244 7.13 25.56 9.18
C ASP A 244 7.19 25.98 7.71
N GLY A 245 6.13 26.62 7.23
CA GLY A 245 5.96 27.12 5.86
C GLY A 245 5.56 28.60 5.83
N ALA A 246 5.23 29.11 4.66
CA ALA A 246 4.82 30.51 4.50
C ALA A 246 3.49 30.85 5.19
N PHE A 247 2.56 29.88 5.24
CA PHE A 247 1.22 30.09 5.81
C PHE A 247 0.97 29.28 7.08
N ILE A 248 1.50 28.05 7.16
CA ILE A 248 1.38 27.16 8.34
C ILE A 248 2.72 27.09 9.06
N TYR A 249 2.78 27.60 10.29
CA TYR A 249 4.03 27.68 11.08
C TYR A 249 3.74 27.84 12.58
N ASP A 250 4.69 27.53 13.44
CA ASP A 250 4.59 27.79 14.89
C ASP A 250 4.64 29.29 15.20
N THR A 251 5.83 29.89 15.03
CA THR A 251 6.11 31.28 15.44
C THR A 251 6.38 32.22 14.28
N THR A 252 7.21 31.81 13.32
CA THR A 252 7.64 32.64 12.19
C THR A 252 7.41 31.93 10.86
N ALA A 253 6.85 32.65 9.89
CA ALA A 253 6.66 32.15 8.53
C ALA A 253 8.00 31.82 7.85
N LYS A 254 8.02 30.76 7.05
CA LYS A 254 9.21 30.30 6.33
C LYS A 254 8.88 29.88 4.90
N SER A 255 9.28 30.71 3.94
CA SER A 255 9.29 30.32 2.52
C SER A 255 10.55 29.50 2.20
N LEU A 256 10.48 28.66 1.16
CA LEU A 256 11.66 27.96 0.62
C LEU A 256 12.49 28.83 -0.33
N GLY A 257 12.02 30.04 -0.66
CA GLY A 257 12.70 30.99 -1.53
C GLY A 257 12.12 31.04 -2.95
N ASP A 258 12.86 31.70 -3.84
CA ASP A 258 12.40 32.03 -5.19
C ASP A 258 12.25 30.78 -6.08
N GLN A 259 11.30 30.86 -7.01
CA GLN A 259 11.08 29.81 -8.01
C GLN A 259 11.91 30.12 -9.25
N THR A 260 13.08 29.47 -9.38
CA THR A 260 13.92 29.62 -10.57
C THR A 260 13.50 28.62 -11.63
N TYR A 261 12.73 29.09 -12.59
CA TYR A 261 12.41 28.33 -13.79
C TYR A 261 13.45 28.55 -14.90
N ASP A 262 13.44 27.70 -15.93
CA ASP A 262 14.42 27.68 -17.02
C ASP A 262 14.16 28.71 -18.15
N GLY A 263 13.07 29.47 -18.08
CA GLY A 263 12.67 30.47 -19.05
C GLY A 263 11.95 29.92 -20.29
N ASN A 264 11.63 28.62 -20.32
CA ASN A 264 10.96 27.95 -21.44
C ASN A 264 9.60 27.36 -21.05
N GLU A 265 9.00 27.79 -19.95
CA GLU A 265 7.76 27.25 -19.39
C GLU A 265 6.57 27.47 -20.34
N GLU A 266 6.62 28.58 -21.08
CA GLU A 266 5.62 29.00 -22.05
C GLU A 266 6.19 28.98 -23.48
N ALA A 267 7.27 28.23 -23.71
CA ALA A 267 7.81 28.06 -25.05
C ALA A 267 6.71 27.53 -25.98
N GLY A 268 6.51 28.23 -27.09
CA GLY A 268 5.47 27.88 -28.06
C GLY A 268 5.63 26.43 -28.51
N THR A 269 4.50 25.75 -28.72
CA THR A 269 4.51 24.41 -29.28
C THR A 269 5.07 24.51 -30.70
N THR A 270 6.23 23.90 -30.93
CA THR A 270 6.65 23.64 -32.31
C THR A 270 5.73 22.52 -32.79
N TRP A 271 4.88 22.80 -33.77
CA TRP A 271 4.12 21.75 -34.43
C TRP A 271 5.12 20.84 -35.14
N VAL A 272 5.41 19.72 -34.49
CA VAL A 272 6.08 18.62 -35.15
C VAL A 272 4.95 17.80 -35.76
N ASP A 273 4.80 17.86 -37.09
CA ASP A 273 3.84 17.00 -37.82
C ASP A 273 4.15 15.50 -37.61
N GLU A 274 5.36 15.20 -37.13
CA GLU A 274 5.71 13.92 -36.53
C GLU A 274 5.40 13.97 -35.02
N ALA A 275 4.36 13.24 -34.61
CA ALA A 275 4.07 13.04 -33.19
C ALA A 275 5.37 12.64 -32.45
N PRO A 276 5.70 13.27 -31.30
CA PRO A 276 6.75 12.76 -30.44
C PRO A 276 6.41 11.29 -30.15
N LEU A 277 7.31 10.40 -30.55
CA LEU A 277 7.14 8.98 -30.27
C LEU A 277 7.07 8.84 -28.75
N MET A 278 6.05 8.10 -28.29
CA MET A 278 5.95 7.78 -26.88
C MET A 278 7.24 7.03 -26.47
N PRO A 279 7.63 7.04 -25.19
CA PRO A 279 8.76 6.21 -24.78
C PRO A 279 8.36 4.74 -24.97
N VAL A 280 8.98 4.09 -25.96
CA VAL A 280 8.72 2.69 -26.25
C VAL A 280 8.88 1.79 -25.02
N SER A 281 8.00 0.80 -24.86
CA SER A 281 8.03 -0.10 -23.70
C SER A 281 7.50 -1.50 -24.01
N VAL A 282 7.94 -2.47 -23.20
CA VAL A 282 7.31 -3.79 -23.03
C VAL A 282 6.79 -3.84 -21.59
N SER A 283 5.48 -4.01 -21.42
CA SER A 283 4.86 -4.24 -20.12
C SER A 283 4.65 -5.75 -19.92
N LEU A 284 4.92 -6.23 -18.71
CA LEU A 284 4.63 -7.62 -18.30
C LEU A 284 3.62 -7.57 -17.15
N SER A 285 2.54 -8.33 -17.25
CA SER A 285 1.50 -8.41 -16.22
C SER A 285 1.20 -9.87 -15.88
N PRO A 286 1.44 -10.32 -14.64
CA PRO A 286 1.99 -9.55 -13.51
C PRO A 286 3.46 -9.15 -13.71
N ALA A 287 3.89 -8.04 -13.09
CA ALA A 287 5.25 -7.51 -13.20
C ALA A 287 6.25 -8.23 -12.26
N GLY A 288 6.31 -9.57 -12.34
CA GLY A 288 7.17 -10.40 -11.50
C GLY A 288 6.55 -10.75 -10.14
N GLY A 289 7.39 -11.29 -9.25
CA GLY A 289 7.01 -11.64 -7.88
C GLY A 289 6.90 -13.14 -7.62
N THR A 290 6.23 -13.50 -6.53
CA THR A 290 6.04 -14.90 -6.12
C THR A 290 4.69 -15.43 -6.60
N PHE A 291 4.62 -16.72 -6.96
CA PHE A 291 3.36 -17.40 -7.28
C PHE A 291 3.30 -18.78 -6.64
N ARG A 292 2.11 -19.17 -6.17
CA ARG A 292 1.85 -20.42 -5.42
C ARG A 292 1.13 -21.50 -6.24
N THR A 293 0.68 -21.15 -7.44
CA THR A 293 0.05 -22.05 -8.40
C THR A 293 1.11 -22.86 -9.17
N ASN A 294 0.68 -23.90 -9.90
CA ASN A 294 1.63 -24.69 -10.69
C ASN A 294 2.34 -23.83 -11.75
N THR A 295 1.61 -22.90 -12.36
CA THR A 295 2.12 -21.90 -13.29
C THR A 295 1.55 -20.51 -12.98
N VAL A 296 2.23 -19.48 -13.46
CA VAL A 296 1.68 -18.11 -13.57
C VAL A 296 1.58 -17.76 -15.06
N THR A 297 0.42 -17.24 -15.46
CA THR A 297 0.23 -16.68 -16.80
C THR A 297 0.65 -15.22 -16.80
N VAL A 298 1.51 -14.84 -17.73
CA VAL A 298 2.03 -13.48 -17.92
C VAL A 298 1.58 -12.97 -19.28
N THR A 299 1.03 -11.75 -19.29
CA THR A 299 0.73 -11.01 -20.51
C THR A 299 1.86 -10.04 -20.81
N ALA A 300 2.44 -10.11 -22.01
CA ALA A 300 3.36 -9.13 -22.56
C ALA A 300 2.63 -8.21 -23.55
N GLU A 301 2.81 -6.90 -23.40
CA GLU A 301 2.25 -5.89 -24.30
C GLU A 301 3.33 -4.87 -24.68
N VAL A 302 3.34 -4.47 -25.95
CA VAL A 302 4.32 -3.54 -26.52
C VAL A 302 3.61 -2.26 -26.91
N SER A 303 4.24 -1.12 -26.63
CA SER A 303 3.74 0.18 -27.09
C SER A 303 3.64 0.23 -28.63
N GLU A 304 2.59 0.89 -29.15
CA GLU A 304 2.24 0.88 -30.58
C GLU A 304 3.31 1.47 -31.51
N ASP A 305 4.19 2.29 -30.94
CA ASP A 305 5.24 3.06 -31.62
C ASP A 305 6.61 2.34 -31.68
N ALA A 306 6.70 1.12 -31.14
CA ALA A 306 7.90 0.30 -31.27
C ALA A 306 8.04 -0.27 -32.70
N THR A 307 9.27 -0.33 -33.20
CA THR A 307 9.57 -0.99 -34.48
C THR A 307 9.80 -2.49 -34.33
N SER A 308 10.38 -2.89 -33.21
CA SER A 308 10.56 -4.29 -32.84
C SER A 308 10.61 -4.43 -31.33
N ALA A 309 10.14 -5.57 -30.83
CA ALA A 309 10.27 -5.95 -29.44
C ALA A 309 10.39 -7.47 -29.32
N TRP A 310 11.01 -7.93 -28.24
CA TRP A 310 11.06 -9.34 -27.90
C TRP A 310 11.09 -9.52 -26.39
N TYR A 311 10.64 -10.69 -25.94
CA TYR A 311 10.92 -11.18 -24.59
C TYR A 311 11.64 -12.53 -24.65
N GLN A 312 12.30 -12.90 -23.56
CA GLN A 312 12.97 -14.18 -23.40
C GLN A 312 12.79 -14.67 -21.98
N ILE A 313 12.25 -15.89 -21.85
CA ILE A 313 12.24 -16.60 -20.59
C ILE A 313 13.61 -17.26 -20.42
N GLU A 314 14.20 -17.16 -19.24
CA GLU A 314 15.48 -17.79 -18.92
C GLU A 314 15.52 -19.28 -19.31
N GLY A 315 16.54 -19.62 -20.10
CA GLY A 315 16.73 -20.98 -20.65
C GLY A 315 15.89 -21.29 -21.90
N GLN A 316 15.13 -20.33 -22.45
CA GLN A 316 14.32 -20.49 -23.66
C GLN A 316 14.75 -19.52 -24.77
N ASP A 317 14.25 -19.76 -25.98
CA ASP A 317 14.47 -18.88 -27.13
C ASP A 317 13.75 -17.53 -26.98
N LYS A 318 14.22 -16.52 -27.71
CA LYS A 318 13.55 -15.22 -27.79
C LYS A 318 12.24 -15.36 -28.55
N VAL A 319 11.23 -14.63 -28.09
CA VAL A 319 9.92 -14.55 -28.74
C VAL A 319 9.67 -13.10 -29.14
N ASP A 320 9.47 -12.89 -30.44
CA ASP A 320 9.15 -11.57 -30.98
C ASP A 320 7.75 -11.14 -30.56
N LEU A 321 7.62 -9.87 -30.24
CA LEU A 321 6.37 -9.22 -29.88
C LEU A 321 5.97 -8.24 -30.97
N THR A 322 4.67 -8.19 -31.27
CA THR A 322 4.11 -7.24 -32.24
C THR A 322 3.42 -6.09 -31.50
N PRO A 323 3.76 -4.82 -31.80
CA PRO A 323 3.04 -3.64 -31.29
C PRO A 323 1.52 -3.77 -31.44
N GLY A 324 0.77 -3.41 -30.39
CA GLY A 324 -0.70 -3.49 -30.37
C GLY A 324 -1.29 -4.91 -30.32
N LYS A 325 -0.46 -5.96 -30.17
CA LYS A 325 -0.92 -7.35 -30.03
C LYS A 325 -0.35 -7.99 -28.75
N PRO A 326 -1.11 -8.02 -27.65
CA PRO A 326 -0.65 -8.66 -26.43
C PRO A 326 -0.47 -10.17 -26.64
N VAL A 327 0.59 -10.72 -26.06
CA VAL A 327 0.91 -12.15 -26.08
C VAL A 327 0.86 -12.67 -24.65
N THR A 328 0.32 -13.88 -24.45
CA THR A 328 0.36 -14.55 -23.15
C THR A 328 1.33 -15.72 -23.17
N PHE A 329 2.01 -15.95 -22.06
CA PHE A 329 2.89 -17.10 -21.85
C PHE A 329 2.85 -17.56 -20.39
N THR A 330 3.26 -18.80 -20.13
CA THR A 330 3.24 -19.39 -18.79
C THR A 330 4.64 -19.62 -18.24
N ILE A 331 4.83 -19.32 -16.96
CA ILE A 331 6.06 -19.61 -16.21
C ILE A 331 5.70 -20.60 -15.08
N GLY A 332 6.50 -21.64 -14.87
CA GLY A 332 6.39 -22.49 -13.67
C GLY A 332 6.25 -23.99 -13.91
N GLU A 333 6.00 -24.46 -15.15
CA GLU A 333 5.83 -25.90 -15.42
C GLU A 333 7.10 -26.72 -15.09
N ASP A 334 8.27 -26.13 -15.32
CA ASP A 334 9.59 -26.73 -15.09
C ASP A 334 10.29 -26.22 -13.82
N MET A 335 9.59 -25.44 -13.00
CA MET A 335 10.13 -24.87 -11.76
C MET A 335 9.76 -25.74 -10.56
N ASN A 336 10.76 -26.04 -9.73
CA ASN A 336 10.54 -26.49 -8.35
C ASN A 336 10.21 -25.29 -7.44
N PHE A 337 9.80 -25.55 -6.21
CA PHE A 337 9.61 -24.47 -5.25
C PHE A 337 10.95 -23.85 -4.84
N ASN A 338 10.92 -22.53 -4.69
CA ASN A 338 12.05 -21.60 -4.55
C ASN A 338 12.91 -21.42 -5.79
N ASP A 339 12.62 -22.11 -6.90
CA ASP A 339 13.23 -21.78 -8.18
C ASP A 339 12.76 -20.41 -8.63
N THR A 340 13.64 -19.72 -9.34
CA THR A 340 13.34 -18.44 -9.98
C THR A 340 13.49 -18.58 -11.49
N LYS A 341 12.68 -17.85 -12.24
CA LYS A 341 12.90 -17.61 -13.66
C LYS A 341 12.87 -16.12 -13.95
N THR A 342 13.84 -15.67 -14.71
CA THR A 342 13.90 -14.29 -15.19
C THR A 342 13.34 -14.19 -16.60
N VAL A 343 12.46 -13.23 -16.84
CA VAL A 343 12.06 -12.81 -18.18
C VAL A 343 12.80 -11.52 -18.51
N THR A 344 13.64 -11.55 -19.54
CA THR A 344 14.25 -10.36 -20.12
C THR A 344 13.43 -9.89 -21.31
N TRP A 345 13.48 -8.60 -21.61
CA TRP A 345 12.82 -8.04 -22.79
C TRP A 345 13.65 -6.91 -23.38
N SER A 346 13.40 -6.64 -24.66
CA SER A 346 13.92 -5.48 -25.38
C SER A 346 12.84 -4.87 -26.25
N VAL A 347 12.94 -3.56 -26.45
CA VAL A 347 12.11 -2.79 -27.38
C VAL A 347 12.96 -1.76 -28.10
N THR A 348 12.73 -1.60 -29.39
CA THR A 348 13.43 -0.64 -30.24
C THR A 348 12.43 0.40 -30.74
N SER A 349 12.78 1.68 -30.60
CA SER A 349 11.98 2.77 -31.18
C SER A 349 12.24 2.92 -32.68
N SER A 350 11.41 3.71 -33.35
CA SER A 350 11.65 4.11 -34.74
C SER A 350 12.89 4.98 -34.92
N GLU A 351 13.44 5.57 -33.86
CA GLU A 351 14.77 6.20 -33.86
C GLU A 351 15.93 5.20 -33.78
N GLY A 352 15.65 3.90 -33.70
CA GLY A 352 16.67 2.85 -33.54
C GLY A 352 17.26 2.76 -32.14
N LYS A 353 16.68 3.44 -31.14
CA LYS A 353 17.13 3.35 -29.74
C LYS A 353 16.55 2.10 -29.10
N GLU A 354 17.43 1.28 -28.53
CA GLU A 354 17.06 0.08 -27.81
C GLU A 354 16.89 0.36 -26.31
N LYS A 355 15.84 -0.21 -25.72
CA LYS A 355 15.60 -0.24 -24.28
C LYS A 355 15.36 -1.66 -23.84
N THR A 356 16.06 -2.09 -22.79
CA THR A 356 15.93 -3.45 -22.23
C THR A 356 15.44 -3.42 -20.80
N GLY A 357 14.86 -4.53 -20.36
CA GLY A 357 14.47 -4.73 -18.96
C GLY A 357 14.43 -6.20 -18.59
N LYS A 358 14.20 -6.46 -17.30
CA LYS A 358 14.06 -7.80 -16.76
C LYS A 358 13.08 -7.85 -15.61
N VAL A 359 12.40 -8.98 -15.45
CA VAL A 359 11.42 -9.26 -14.42
C VAL A 359 11.62 -10.70 -13.91
N THR A 360 11.62 -10.91 -12.59
CA THR A 360 11.87 -12.23 -11.99
C THR A 360 10.62 -12.78 -11.32
N TYR A 361 10.37 -14.08 -11.53
CA TYR A 361 9.26 -14.83 -10.97
C TYR A 361 9.79 -15.98 -10.12
N THR A 362 9.25 -16.15 -8.91
CA THR A 362 9.65 -17.19 -7.97
C THR A 362 8.48 -18.11 -7.69
N LYS A 363 8.63 -19.41 -7.93
CA LYS A 363 7.59 -20.39 -7.58
C LYS A 363 7.73 -20.72 -6.11
N VAL A 364 6.72 -20.47 -5.30
CA VAL A 364 6.75 -20.71 -3.85
C VAL A 364 5.82 -21.86 -3.50
N ASP A 365 6.23 -22.68 -2.54
CA ASP A 365 5.46 -23.84 -2.09
C ASP A 365 4.10 -23.39 -1.53
N PRO A 366 2.96 -23.82 -2.13
CA PRO A 366 1.64 -23.48 -1.62
C PRO A 366 1.38 -24.08 -0.24
N ASN A 367 2.11 -25.13 0.15
CA ASN A 367 1.93 -25.90 1.37
C ASN A 367 3.14 -25.81 2.32
N ALA A 368 4.06 -24.86 2.11
CA ALA A 368 5.14 -24.61 3.05
C ALA A 368 4.54 -24.09 4.37
N ALA A 369 4.74 -24.88 5.42
CA ALA A 369 4.34 -24.57 6.78
C ALA A 369 5.56 -24.15 7.59
N ILE A 370 5.51 -22.99 8.24
CA ILE A 370 6.49 -22.59 9.25
C ILE A 370 5.94 -22.94 10.62
N THR A 371 6.66 -23.74 11.40
CA THR A 371 6.25 -24.17 12.73
C THR A 371 7.05 -23.44 13.82
N VAL A 372 6.33 -22.81 14.73
CA VAL A 372 6.91 -22.23 15.96
C VAL A 372 6.82 -23.28 17.05
N TYR A 373 7.95 -23.68 17.63
CA TYR A 373 8.05 -24.55 18.79
C TYR A 373 8.41 -23.74 20.02
N VAL A 374 7.73 -23.96 21.14
CA VAL A 374 7.94 -23.23 22.39
C VAL A 374 8.16 -24.22 23.51
N LYS A 375 9.27 -24.10 24.23
CA LYS A 375 9.50 -24.72 25.54
C LYS A 375 8.91 -23.83 26.62
N ALA A 376 8.06 -24.39 27.46
CA ALA A 376 7.34 -23.71 28.54
C ALA A 376 6.89 -24.73 29.62
N ASP A 377 6.19 -24.29 30.66
CA ASP A 377 5.56 -25.21 31.64
C ASP A 377 4.09 -25.51 31.30
N LYS A 378 3.41 -24.56 30.65
CA LYS A 378 1.99 -24.59 30.28
C LYS A 378 1.83 -24.19 28.82
N ALA A 379 0.72 -24.59 28.20
CA ALA A 379 0.40 -24.22 26.82
C ALA A 379 0.28 -22.69 26.68
N PRO A 380 1.17 -22.04 25.91
CA PRO A 380 1.05 -20.62 25.63
C PRO A 380 -0.03 -20.38 24.56
N TYR A 381 -0.55 -19.16 24.53
CA TYR A 381 -1.23 -18.60 23.38
C TYR A 381 -0.20 -17.95 22.46
N ILE A 382 -0.37 -18.12 21.16
CA ILE A 382 0.42 -17.48 20.12
C ILE A 382 -0.47 -16.52 19.33
N HIS A 383 -0.06 -15.25 19.27
CA HIS A 383 -0.65 -14.24 18.41
C HIS A 383 0.35 -13.91 17.28
N ALA A 384 -0.06 -14.05 16.02
CA ALA A 384 0.83 -13.88 14.87
C ALA A 384 0.25 -12.96 13.79
N TRP A 385 1.11 -12.18 13.15
CA TRP A 385 0.73 -11.23 12.10
C TRP A 385 1.83 -11.01 11.05
N THR A 386 1.43 -10.65 9.82
CA THR A 386 2.33 -10.18 8.77
C THR A 386 2.40 -8.65 8.74
N THR A 387 3.49 -8.09 8.20
CA THR A 387 3.68 -6.64 8.04
C THR A 387 3.57 -6.23 6.57
N GLY A 388 3.17 -4.98 6.30
CA GLY A 388 3.06 -4.43 4.95
C GLY A 388 1.65 -3.92 4.63
N VAL A 389 1.44 -3.50 3.38
CA VAL A 389 0.17 -2.94 2.88
C VAL A 389 -0.99 -3.94 3.03
N ASP A 390 -0.68 -5.25 2.95
CA ASP A 390 -1.60 -6.37 3.14
C ASP A 390 -1.37 -7.13 4.45
N GLY A 391 -0.94 -6.45 5.52
CA GLY A 391 -0.72 -7.08 6.83
C GLY A 391 -1.97 -7.80 7.36
N LYS A 392 -1.83 -9.08 7.72
CA LYS A 392 -2.92 -9.96 8.19
C LYS A 392 -2.63 -10.53 9.56
N ASN A 393 -3.65 -10.64 10.40
CA ASN A 393 -3.62 -11.41 11.64
C ASN A 393 -3.81 -12.89 11.33
N LEU A 394 -2.75 -13.68 11.51
CA LEU A 394 -2.70 -15.10 11.13
C LEU A 394 -3.38 -16.02 12.16
N THR A 395 -3.46 -15.59 13.42
CA THR A 395 -4.10 -16.35 14.51
C THR A 395 -5.44 -15.76 14.96
N GLY A 396 -5.98 -14.79 14.21
CA GLY A 396 -7.17 -14.03 14.61
C GLY A 396 -6.90 -13.02 15.73
N SER A 397 -7.97 -12.55 16.37
CA SER A 397 -7.92 -11.54 17.44
C SER A 397 -7.08 -12.00 18.64
N TRP A 398 -6.53 -11.03 19.37
CA TRP A 398 -5.88 -11.27 20.66
C TRP A 398 -6.78 -12.10 21.61
N PRO A 399 -6.26 -13.07 22.39
CA PRO A 399 -4.85 -13.45 22.58
C PRO A 399 -4.24 -14.37 21.51
N GLY A 400 -4.94 -14.60 20.39
CA GLY A 400 -4.52 -15.54 19.36
C GLY A 400 -5.00 -16.97 19.64
N LYS A 401 -4.20 -17.98 19.30
CA LYS A 401 -4.55 -19.40 19.41
C LYS A 401 -3.71 -20.10 20.47
N VAL A 402 -4.31 -21.05 21.19
CA VAL A 402 -3.54 -21.93 22.10
C VAL A 402 -2.66 -22.86 21.27
N MET A 403 -1.39 -22.98 21.63
CA MET A 403 -0.44 -23.86 20.95
C MET A 403 -0.72 -25.34 21.27
N LYS A 404 -0.49 -26.23 20.29
CA LYS A 404 -0.73 -27.67 20.39
C LYS A 404 0.42 -28.37 21.13
N GLY A 405 0.13 -29.31 22.04
CA GLY A 405 1.14 -30.06 22.79
C GLY A 405 0.70 -30.33 24.24
N PRO A 406 1.64 -30.68 25.15
CA PRO A 406 3.07 -30.76 24.91
C PRO A 406 3.52 -32.07 24.25
N GLU A 407 4.56 -32.00 23.42
CA GLU A 407 5.45 -33.13 23.09
C GLU A 407 6.65 -33.07 24.05
N GLU A 408 7.05 -34.19 24.67
CA GLU A 408 8.23 -34.23 25.51
C GLU A 408 9.48 -34.57 24.67
N ILE A 409 10.43 -33.65 24.66
CA ILE A 409 11.70 -33.76 23.94
C ILE A 409 12.81 -33.53 24.96
N ASP A 410 13.65 -34.55 25.18
CA ASP A 410 14.77 -34.49 26.13
C ASP A 410 14.34 -34.07 27.56
N GLY A 411 13.20 -34.60 28.02
CA GLY A 411 12.62 -34.27 29.33
C GLY A 411 11.99 -32.88 29.46
N ALA A 412 11.97 -32.08 28.39
CA ALA A 412 11.33 -30.78 28.34
C ALA A 412 10.04 -30.81 27.51
N LYS A 413 9.03 -30.05 27.94
CA LYS A 413 7.74 -29.93 27.26
C LYS A 413 7.82 -28.89 26.14
N TYR A 414 7.35 -29.24 24.95
CA TYR A 414 7.28 -28.35 23.79
C TYR A 414 5.86 -28.24 23.24
N TRP A 415 5.42 -27.02 22.94
CA TRP A 415 4.16 -26.72 22.25
C TRP A 415 4.46 -26.15 20.86
N SER A 416 3.62 -26.49 19.89
CA SER A 416 3.83 -26.12 18.48
C SER A 416 2.60 -25.44 17.88
N TYR A 417 2.83 -24.53 16.95
CA TYR A 417 1.80 -24.00 16.07
C TYR A 417 2.40 -23.79 14.68
N SER A 418 1.70 -24.27 13.64
CA SER A 418 2.16 -24.21 12.25
C SER A 418 1.38 -23.15 11.47
N PHE A 419 2.09 -22.42 10.61
CA PHE A 419 1.57 -21.38 9.75
C PHE A 419 1.77 -21.79 8.29
N ASP A 420 0.67 -22.14 7.63
CA ASP A 420 0.67 -22.57 6.22
C ASP A 420 0.56 -21.35 5.29
N GLY A 421 1.31 -21.37 4.17
CA GLY A 421 1.16 -20.37 3.11
C GLY A 421 1.65 -18.96 3.48
N VAL A 422 2.55 -18.84 4.46
CA VAL A 422 3.12 -17.55 4.93
C VAL A 422 4.64 -17.55 4.75
N GLU A 423 5.19 -16.50 4.13
CA GLU A 423 6.64 -16.34 3.90
C GLU A 423 7.38 -15.63 5.04
N ASN A 424 6.72 -14.68 5.70
CA ASN A 424 7.28 -13.90 6.80
C ASN A 424 6.18 -13.46 7.75
N PHE A 425 6.38 -13.64 9.05
CA PHE A 425 5.47 -13.14 10.08
C PHE A 425 6.19 -12.83 11.39
N ASN A 426 5.45 -12.20 12.29
CA ASN A 426 5.87 -11.91 13.66
C ASN A 426 4.94 -12.65 14.62
N VAL A 427 5.42 -12.93 15.83
CA VAL A 427 4.62 -13.53 16.90
C VAL A 427 4.81 -12.85 18.25
N ILE A 428 3.79 -12.97 19.10
CA ILE A 428 3.85 -12.75 20.54
C ILE A 428 3.36 -14.04 21.22
N LEU A 429 4.05 -14.46 22.29
CA LEU A 429 3.60 -15.51 23.19
C LEU A 429 2.95 -14.89 24.42
N ASN A 430 1.84 -15.44 24.88
CA ASN A 430 1.16 -14.96 26.09
C ASN A 430 0.54 -16.10 26.89
N ASN A 431 0.27 -15.86 28.16
CA ASN A 431 -0.28 -16.86 29.07
C ASN A 431 -1.83 -16.89 29.12
N GLY A 432 -2.51 -16.11 28.28
CA GLY A 432 -3.97 -15.97 28.27
C GLY A 432 -4.56 -15.22 29.47
N SER A 433 -3.74 -14.80 30.44
CA SER A 433 -4.15 -14.12 31.67
C SER A 433 -3.46 -12.76 31.87
N GLY A 434 -2.98 -12.14 30.79
CA GLY A 434 -2.48 -10.77 30.77
C GLY A 434 -0.95 -10.58 30.75
N ALA A 435 -0.15 -11.63 30.94
CA ALA A 435 1.30 -11.55 30.73
C ALA A 435 1.68 -12.05 29.33
N GLN A 436 2.65 -11.38 28.70
CA GLN A 436 3.08 -11.65 27.33
C GLN A 436 4.57 -11.35 27.13
N SER A 437 5.17 -12.03 26.15
CA SER A 437 6.51 -11.72 25.66
C SER A 437 6.57 -10.39 24.90
N GLY A 438 7.78 -9.94 24.58
CA GLY A 438 7.98 -8.96 23.51
C GLY A 438 7.68 -9.55 22.11
N ASN A 439 7.75 -8.69 21.09
CA ASN A 439 7.58 -9.08 19.69
C ASN A 439 8.77 -9.93 19.24
N ILE A 440 8.48 -11.06 18.61
CA ILE A 440 9.45 -11.91 17.93
C ILE A 440 9.20 -11.74 16.44
N THR A 441 10.09 -11.04 15.75
CA THR A 441 9.84 -10.55 14.38
C THR A 441 10.67 -11.26 13.32
N GLY A 442 10.21 -11.18 12.06
CA GLY A 442 10.96 -11.64 10.89
C GLY A 442 11.12 -13.16 10.81
N ILE A 443 10.08 -13.91 11.19
CA ILE A 443 10.09 -15.37 11.16
C ILE A 443 9.84 -15.85 9.74
N THR A 444 10.83 -16.53 9.16
CA THR A 444 10.83 -17.05 7.77
C THR A 444 11.08 -18.56 7.68
N SER A 445 11.26 -19.23 8.81
CA SER A 445 11.53 -20.68 8.92
C SER A 445 11.13 -21.18 10.31
N ASP A 446 11.12 -22.49 10.52
CA ASP A 446 10.86 -23.09 11.83
C ASP A 446 11.77 -22.48 12.91
N ILE A 447 11.19 -22.14 14.05
CA ILE A 447 11.94 -21.57 15.19
C ILE A 447 11.62 -22.30 16.48
N TYR A 448 12.59 -22.27 17.39
CA TYR A 448 12.45 -22.78 18.76
C TYR A 448 12.60 -21.63 19.73
N LEU A 449 11.69 -21.56 20.70
CA LEU A 449 11.63 -20.51 21.71
C LEU A 449 11.62 -21.16 23.11
N GLU A 450 12.17 -20.48 24.10
CA GLU A 450 11.93 -20.76 25.53
C GLU A 450 11.11 -19.61 26.10
N TYR A 451 9.96 -19.93 26.70
CA TYR A 451 9.00 -18.96 27.24
C TYR A 451 8.72 -19.24 28.72
N ASP A 452 8.87 -18.21 29.55
CA ASP A 452 8.70 -18.28 31.02
C ASP A 452 7.25 -18.17 31.49
N GLY A 453 6.27 -18.06 30.58
CA GLY A 453 4.88 -17.80 30.93
C GLY A 453 4.60 -16.34 31.33
N GLY A 454 5.58 -15.46 31.18
CA GLY A 454 5.57 -14.06 31.57
C GLY A 454 6.09 -13.16 30.44
N LYS A 455 7.16 -12.39 30.72
CA LYS A 455 7.72 -11.38 29.81
C LYS A 455 8.86 -11.91 28.94
N SER A 456 9.46 -13.04 29.29
CA SER A 456 10.67 -13.54 28.64
C SER A 456 10.33 -14.64 27.64
N ALA A 457 10.50 -14.34 26.36
CA ALA A 457 10.61 -15.35 25.31
C ALA A 457 11.94 -15.13 24.58
N LYS A 458 12.78 -16.16 24.51
CA LYS A 458 14.06 -16.11 23.80
C LYS A 458 14.11 -17.20 22.74
N LYS A 459 14.73 -16.88 21.60
CA LYS A 459 15.07 -17.90 20.60
C LYS A 459 16.14 -18.81 21.17
N ILE A 460 15.92 -20.11 21.06
CA ILE A 460 16.86 -21.16 21.44
C ILE A 460 17.21 -21.98 20.20
N ASP A 461 18.32 -22.69 20.25
CA ASP A 461 18.60 -23.70 19.25
C ASP A 461 17.55 -24.82 19.35
N ALA A 462 17.30 -25.48 18.21
CA ALA A 462 16.53 -26.72 18.23
C ALA A 462 17.20 -27.70 19.20
N PRO A 463 16.46 -28.37 20.10
CA PRO A 463 17.06 -29.37 20.97
C PRO A 463 17.82 -30.41 20.13
N VAL A 464 18.93 -30.94 20.65
CA VAL A 464 19.78 -31.90 19.91
C VAL A 464 18.97 -33.15 19.50
N ASN A 465 17.93 -33.46 20.29
CA ASN A 465 16.93 -34.50 20.03
C ASN A 465 15.58 -33.98 19.50
N ALA A 466 15.51 -32.72 19.01
CA ALA A 466 14.38 -32.26 18.19
C ALA A 466 14.18 -33.27 17.09
N ALA A 467 13.05 -33.96 17.13
CA ALA A 467 12.88 -35.23 16.45
C ALA A 467 13.41 -35.16 15.02
N ALA A 468 14.34 -36.06 14.69
CA ALA A 468 14.77 -36.29 13.32
C ALA A 468 13.52 -36.28 12.42
N LYS A 469 13.53 -35.45 11.37
CA LYS A 469 12.35 -35.22 10.54
C LYS A 469 12.73 -35.26 9.07
N VAL A 470 11.84 -35.82 8.26
CA VAL A 470 11.83 -35.57 6.83
C VAL A 470 10.86 -34.43 6.56
N THR A 471 11.34 -33.36 5.95
CA THR A 471 10.49 -32.28 5.44
C THR A 471 10.20 -32.56 3.97
N LEU A 472 8.92 -32.54 3.62
CA LEU A 472 8.46 -32.57 2.23
C LEU A 472 8.10 -31.15 1.81
N SER A 473 8.56 -30.73 0.64
CA SER A 473 8.14 -29.47 0.01
C SER A 473 7.76 -29.77 -1.43
N PRO A 474 6.46 -29.75 -1.78
CA PRO A 474 5.30 -29.44 -0.93
C PRO A 474 4.99 -30.55 0.08
N ASN A 475 4.42 -30.18 1.24
CA ASN A 475 4.00 -31.13 2.28
C ASN A 475 2.55 -31.62 2.09
N GLY A 476 2.23 -32.15 0.91
CA GLY A 476 0.89 -32.58 0.53
C GLY A 476 0.16 -31.53 -0.30
N GLY A 477 -1.16 -31.66 -0.43
CA GLY A 477 -2.04 -30.66 -1.06
C GLY A 477 -2.56 -31.06 -2.44
N GLU A 478 -3.24 -30.11 -3.10
CA GLU A 478 -3.86 -30.30 -4.41
C GLU A 478 -2.92 -29.90 -5.55
N PHE A 479 -2.94 -30.62 -6.67
CA PHE A 479 -2.19 -30.30 -7.89
C PHE A 479 -2.92 -30.80 -9.14
N GLU A 480 -2.66 -30.20 -10.30
CA GLU A 480 -3.45 -30.50 -11.52
C GLU A 480 -2.79 -31.57 -12.42
N LYS A 481 -1.54 -31.33 -12.86
CA LYS A 481 -0.84 -32.23 -13.81
C LYS A 481 0.13 -33.16 -13.10
N THR A 482 1.28 -32.64 -12.74
CA THR A 482 2.35 -33.30 -11.99
C THR A 482 2.87 -32.37 -10.92
N ILE A 483 3.46 -32.92 -9.88
CA ILE A 483 4.06 -32.16 -8.79
C ILE A 483 5.43 -32.72 -8.44
N SER A 484 6.45 -31.86 -8.42
CA SER A 484 7.77 -32.20 -7.91
C SER A 484 7.81 -31.98 -6.40
N VAL A 485 8.21 -33.01 -5.67
CA VAL A 485 8.30 -33.03 -4.21
C VAL A 485 9.74 -33.24 -3.80
N THR A 486 10.26 -32.34 -2.97
CA THR A 486 11.59 -32.44 -2.40
C THR A 486 11.49 -32.96 -0.97
N ALA A 487 12.11 -34.12 -0.71
CA ALA A 487 12.30 -34.69 0.61
C ALA A 487 13.69 -34.35 1.15
N THR A 488 13.73 -33.69 2.31
CA THR A 488 14.98 -33.33 3.00
C THR A 488 15.00 -33.93 4.40
N LEU A 489 15.99 -34.78 4.67
CA LEU A 489 16.25 -35.29 6.02
C LEU A 489 17.01 -34.25 6.83
N SER A 490 16.55 -33.98 8.05
CA SER A 490 17.20 -33.02 8.95
C SER A 490 18.66 -33.39 9.24
N ASN A 491 19.54 -32.38 9.35
CA ASN A 491 20.98 -32.58 9.54
C ASN A 491 21.32 -33.37 10.82
N ASN A 492 20.44 -33.32 11.82
CA ASN A 492 20.60 -34.00 13.10
C ASN A 492 20.06 -35.45 13.10
N ALA A 493 19.55 -35.96 11.97
CA ALA A 493 19.06 -37.33 11.87
C ALA A 493 20.21 -38.33 11.68
N LYS A 494 20.09 -39.50 12.33
CA LYS A 494 20.98 -40.65 12.12
C LYS A 494 20.68 -41.35 10.80
N SER A 495 19.39 -41.51 10.49
CA SER A 495 18.90 -42.09 9.24
C SER A 495 17.48 -41.63 8.95
N GLY A 496 17.02 -41.81 7.72
CA GLY A 496 15.63 -41.55 7.35
C GLY A 496 15.31 -42.04 5.96
N TRP A 497 14.02 -42.20 5.67
CA TRP A 497 13.51 -42.67 4.39
C TRP A 497 12.16 -42.05 4.07
N TYR A 498 11.76 -42.07 2.81
CA TYR A 498 10.39 -41.87 2.36
C TYR A 498 9.92 -43.01 1.46
N LYS A 499 8.62 -43.23 1.33
CA LYS A 499 8.00 -44.11 0.33
C LYS A 499 6.69 -43.51 -0.16
N ILE A 500 6.32 -43.84 -1.39
CA ILE A 500 5.10 -43.36 -2.04
C ILE A 500 4.09 -44.51 -2.05
N GLY A 501 2.96 -44.35 -1.34
CA GLY A 501 1.97 -45.42 -1.13
C GLY A 501 2.60 -46.68 -0.52
N ASP A 502 2.40 -47.82 -1.19
CA ASP A 502 2.97 -49.12 -0.83
C ASP A 502 4.28 -49.44 -1.57
N GLY A 503 4.90 -48.44 -2.21
CA GLY A 503 6.18 -48.59 -2.91
C GLY A 503 7.38 -48.81 -1.97
N GLU A 504 8.55 -49.00 -2.58
CA GLU A 504 9.81 -49.21 -1.86
C GLU A 504 10.25 -47.97 -1.07
N GLN A 505 11.02 -48.20 0.00
CA GLN A 505 11.63 -47.13 0.79
C GLN A 505 12.86 -46.56 0.06
N VAL A 506 12.90 -45.24 -0.06
CA VAL A 506 14.04 -44.48 -0.57
C VAL A 506 14.76 -43.85 0.62
N ASN A 507 16.01 -44.26 0.84
CA ASN A 507 16.84 -43.73 1.91
C ASN A 507 17.28 -42.29 1.63
N LEU A 508 17.25 -41.45 2.67
CA LEU A 508 17.68 -40.06 2.61
C LEU A 508 19.01 -39.88 3.32
N THR A 509 19.84 -38.97 2.80
CA THR A 509 21.07 -38.54 3.47
C THR A 509 20.81 -37.22 4.20
N PRO A 510 21.21 -37.07 5.48
CA PRO A 510 21.04 -35.82 6.21
C PRO A 510 21.57 -34.61 5.42
N GLY A 511 20.75 -33.56 5.31
CA GLY A 511 21.10 -32.32 4.63
C GLY A 511 21.12 -32.37 3.10
N LYS A 512 20.93 -33.53 2.48
CA LYS A 512 20.89 -33.67 1.03
C LYS A 512 19.44 -33.85 0.55
N PRO A 513 18.86 -32.87 -0.15
CA PRO A 513 17.52 -33.00 -0.69
C PRO A 513 17.47 -34.07 -1.79
N VAL A 514 16.36 -34.80 -1.86
CA VAL A 514 16.01 -35.70 -2.95
C VAL A 514 14.67 -35.27 -3.53
N THR A 515 14.60 -35.10 -4.85
CA THR A 515 13.37 -34.70 -5.54
C THR A 515 12.77 -35.89 -6.28
N PHE A 516 11.44 -36.03 -6.20
CA PHE A 516 10.66 -37.01 -6.95
C PHE A 516 9.40 -36.35 -7.50
N THR A 517 8.81 -36.92 -8.56
CA THR A 517 7.61 -36.37 -9.21
C THR A 517 6.42 -37.30 -9.01
N LEU A 518 5.26 -36.73 -8.66
CA LEU A 518 3.97 -37.42 -8.59
C LEU A 518 3.05 -36.91 -9.70
N GLY A 519 2.09 -37.73 -10.14
CA GLY A 519 0.98 -37.29 -11.00
C GLY A 519 0.94 -37.84 -12.42
N ALA A 520 2.06 -38.34 -12.95
CA ALA A 520 2.12 -38.89 -14.31
C ALA A 520 1.27 -40.16 -14.47
N ASP A 521 1.17 -40.94 -13.39
CA ASP A 521 0.44 -42.21 -13.28
C ASP A 521 -0.90 -42.08 -12.52
N MET A 522 -1.28 -40.86 -12.12
CA MET A 522 -2.48 -40.60 -11.32
C MET A 522 -3.66 -40.12 -12.18
N MET A 523 -4.87 -40.63 -11.90
CA MET A 523 -6.12 -40.12 -12.47
C MET A 523 -6.60 -38.84 -11.75
N GLU A 524 -7.41 -38.01 -12.43
CA GLU A 524 -8.07 -36.88 -11.76
C GLU A 524 -8.95 -37.39 -10.60
N GLY A 525 -8.84 -36.75 -9.44
CA GLY A 525 -9.48 -37.18 -8.19
C GLY A 525 -8.70 -38.24 -7.39
N GLU A 526 -7.58 -38.76 -7.91
CA GLU A 526 -6.74 -39.73 -7.20
C GLU A 526 -5.84 -39.05 -6.15
N SER A 527 -5.58 -39.75 -5.04
CA SER A 527 -4.66 -39.32 -3.99
C SER A 527 -3.48 -40.28 -3.84
N LYS A 528 -2.27 -39.75 -3.67
CA LYS A 528 -1.09 -40.53 -3.22
C LYS A 528 -0.61 -40.02 -1.88
N THR A 529 -0.26 -40.94 -0.99
CA THR A 529 0.33 -40.59 0.31
C THR A 529 1.82 -40.90 0.28
N VAL A 530 2.64 -39.90 0.55
CA VAL A 530 4.06 -40.08 0.83
C VAL A 530 4.21 -40.28 2.33
N THR A 531 4.73 -41.42 2.75
CA THR A 531 5.06 -41.68 4.15
C THR A 531 6.57 -41.62 4.34
N TRP A 532 7.01 -41.19 5.51
CA TRP A 532 8.43 -41.05 5.81
C TRP A 532 8.73 -41.46 7.24
N SER A 533 9.99 -41.80 7.49
CA SER A 533 10.55 -41.95 8.82
C SER A 533 11.88 -41.25 8.93
N ALA A 534 12.18 -40.72 10.10
CA ALA A 534 13.49 -40.22 10.45
C ALA A 534 13.84 -40.67 11.87
N THR A 535 15.05 -41.20 12.03
CA THR A 535 15.57 -41.76 13.27
C THR A 535 16.65 -40.83 13.81
N ASN A 536 16.54 -40.45 15.08
CA ASN A 536 17.53 -39.59 15.72
C ASN A 536 18.75 -40.40 16.21
N ALA A 537 19.71 -39.72 16.84
CA ALA A 537 20.92 -40.36 17.37
C ALA A 537 20.64 -41.39 18.49
N GLU A 538 19.48 -41.31 19.15
CA GLU A 538 19.04 -42.20 20.23
C GLU A 538 18.20 -43.39 19.74
N ASP A 539 18.19 -43.66 18.44
CA ASP A 539 17.41 -44.74 17.82
C ASP A 539 15.88 -44.62 18.00
N LYS A 540 15.38 -43.40 18.24
CA LYS A 540 13.94 -43.11 18.24
C LYS A 540 13.52 -42.65 16.85
N ALA A 541 12.59 -43.39 16.25
CA ALA A 541 12.01 -43.09 14.95
C ALA A 541 10.76 -42.22 15.08
N LYS A 542 10.70 -41.13 14.30
CA LYS A 542 9.47 -40.37 14.04
C LYS A 542 9.01 -40.71 12.64
N THR A 543 7.71 -40.93 12.48
CA THR A 543 7.08 -41.13 11.17
C THR A 543 6.13 -39.99 10.87
N GLY A 544 5.95 -39.70 9.60
CA GLY A 544 4.92 -38.78 9.14
C GLY A 544 4.44 -39.13 7.75
N SER A 545 3.44 -38.40 7.29
CA SER A 545 2.85 -38.59 5.98
C SER A 545 2.32 -37.29 5.41
N ALA A 546 2.35 -37.17 4.09
CA ALA A 546 1.69 -36.11 3.34
C ALA A 546 0.85 -36.72 2.22
N THR A 547 -0.37 -36.22 2.04
CA THR A 547 -1.28 -36.70 0.99
C THR A 547 -1.38 -35.65 -0.11
N PHE A 548 -1.23 -36.10 -1.35
CA PHE A 548 -1.24 -35.29 -2.57
C PHE A 548 -2.46 -35.71 -3.40
N ASN A 549 -3.35 -34.75 -3.68
CA ASN A 549 -4.59 -34.98 -4.41
C ASN A 549 -4.48 -34.38 -5.80
N LYS A 550 -4.69 -35.20 -6.83
CA LYS A 550 -4.76 -34.70 -8.21
C LYS A 550 -6.16 -34.15 -8.45
N ILE A 551 -6.26 -32.85 -8.73
CA ILE A 551 -7.54 -32.18 -9.05
C ILE A 551 -7.65 -31.95 -10.56
N LYS A 552 -8.89 -31.70 -11.01
CA LYS A 552 -9.17 -31.36 -12.40
C LYS A 552 -8.48 -30.05 -12.78
N GLU A 553 -7.85 -30.00 -13.95
CA GLU A 553 -7.24 -28.79 -14.50
C GLU A 553 -8.30 -27.69 -14.66
N VAL A 554 -8.08 -26.54 -14.00
CA VAL A 554 -9.00 -25.39 -14.10
C VAL A 554 -8.64 -24.59 -15.34
N VAL A 555 -9.39 -24.80 -16.42
CA VAL A 555 -9.30 -23.95 -17.62
C VAL A 555 -9.95 -22.60 -17.29
N ILE A 556 -9.12 -21.60 -16.99
CA ILE A 556 -9.60 -20.22 -16.82
C ILE A 556 -9.96 -19.68 -18.21
N PRO A 557 -11.23 -19.34 -18.49
CA PRO A 557 -11.57 -18.71 -19.75
C PRO A 557 -10.89 -17.34 -19.84
N THR A 558 -10.23 -17.07 -20.96
CA THR A 558 -9.61 -15.79 -21.28
C THR A 558 -10.63 -14.66 -21.08
N PRO A 559 -10.32 -13.60 -20.30
CA PRO A 559 -11.24 -12.48 -20.16
C PRO A 559 -11.41 -11.81 -21.51
N THR A 560 -12.61 -11.90 -22.09
CA THR A 560 -13.00 -11.04 -23.21
C THR A 560 -13.16 -9.63 -22.67
N GLY A 561 -12.37 -8.70 -23.19
CA GLY A 561 -12.27 -7.31 -22.70
C GLY A 561 -13.62 -6.61 -22.56
N ILE A 562 -13.72 -5.77 -21.54
CA ILE A 562 -14.82 -4.82 -21.37
C ILE A 562 -14.57 -3.67 -22.34
N PHE A 563 -15.41 -3.52 -23.36
CA PHE A 563 -15.41 -2.35 -24.25
C PHE A 563 -16.41 -1.33 -23.73
N ALA A 564 -15.95 -0.11 -23.43
CA ALA A 564 -16.80 1.05 -23.21
C ALA A 564 -16.98 1.78 -24.54
N TYR A 565 -18.21 1.83 -25.04
CA TYR A 565 -18.56 2.64 -26.21
C TYR A 565 -19.08 4.00 -25.73
N PHE A 566 -18.40 5.07 -26.12
CA PHE A 566 -18.91 6.43 -25.98
C PHE A 566 -19.77 6.76 -27.22
N LEU A 567 -21.03 7.13 -27.00
CA LEU A 567 -21.82 7.83 -28.01
C LEU A 567 -21.64 9.32 -27.76
N ALA A 568 -20.93 9.99 -28.68
CA ALA A 568 -20.86 11.45 -28.71
C ALA A 568 -22.18 12.02 -29.29
N PRO A 569 -22.66 13.19 -28.82
CA PRO A 569 -23.67 13.98 -29.50
C PRO A 569 -23.19 14.53 -30.85
#